data_AF-A0A660YUY1-F1
#
_entry.id   AF-A0A660YUY1-F1
#
_cell.length_a   1.000
_cell.length_b   1.000
_cell.length_c   1.000
_cell.angle_alpha   90.00
_cell.angle_beta   90.00
_cell.angle_gamma   90.00
#
_symmetry.space_group_name_H-M   'P 1'
#
loop_
_entity.id
_entity.type
_entity.pdbx_description
1 polymer ?
#
loop_
_entity_poly.entity_id
_entity_poly.type
_entity_poly.pdbx_seq_one_letter_code
_entity_poly.pdbx_strand_id
1 'polypeptide(L)'
;MKIQQLHPWKVSYTEAIALQQELQKRLILFNSTSNFNLVAGADVSYSKKSSCLYAGVVVFQLPQLEIVEQVCVEAEASFPYIPGLLTFREAPTLLKAFQQLQTTPDVVLFDGQGIAHPRGMGLASHMGLLLNLPTIGCAKSVLVGSYSNLGIEKGSQVPIMFRDKIVGVALRSRNNVKPIFISIGHKIDLETAVAVVQSCLGRFRIPEPIRKAHNLVNVTRSMSENSI
;
A
#
# COMPACT_ATOMS: atom_id res chain seq x y z
N MET A 1 13.82 -0.20 -11.09
CA MET A 1 13.90 1.23 -10.67
C MET A 1 14.88 1.47 -9.49
N LYS A 2 15.30 2.73 -9.22
CA LYS A 2 16.20 3.08 -8.09
C LYS A 2 15.46 3.04 -6.74
N ILE A 3 16.07 2.44 -5.73
CA ILE A 3 15.54 2.33 -4.36
C ILE A 3 16.50 3.00 -3.38
N GLN A 4 15.96 3.76 -2.42
CA GLN A 4 16.72 4.37 -1.34
C GLN A 4 16.98 3.35 -0.22
N GLN A 5 18.22 3.25 0.22
CA GLN A 5 18.60 2.45 1.37
C GLN A 5 18.66 3.35 2.62
N LEU A 6 17.55 3.40 3.37
CA LEU A 6 17.40 4.33 4.49
C LEU A 6 17.80 3.74 5.85
N HIS A 7 17.75 2.42 6.00
CA HIS A 7 18.08 1.70 7.24
C HIS A 7 18.30 0.21 6.94
N PRO A 8 18.93 -0.56 7.86
CA PRO A 8 18.97 -2.02 7.77
C PRO A 8 17.61 -2.66 8.10
N TRP A 9 17.35 -3.86 7.58
CA TRP A 9 16.11 -4.62 7.83
C TRP A 9 16.17 -5.50 9.08
N LYS A 10 17.37 -5.97 9.44
CA LYS A 10 17.60 -6.77 10.64
C LYS A 10 17.77 -5.83 11.83
N VAL A 11 16.68 -5.59 12.54
CA VAL A 11 16.60 -4.70 13.69
C VAL A 11 15.77 -5.34 14.80
N SER A 12 16.02 -4.96 16.04
CA SER A 12 15.17 -5.31 17.18
C SER A 12 13.85 -4.55 17.14
N TYR A 13 12.90 -4.95 17.99
CA TYR A 13 11.60 -4.29 18.12
C TYR A 13 11.73 -2.79 18.49
N THR A 14 12.62 -2.47 19.44
CA THR A 14 12.85 -1.10 19.92
C THR A 14 13.49 -0.24 18.84
N GLU A 15 14.47 -0.78 18.11
CA GLU A 15 15.10 -0.12 16.96
C GLU A 15 14.09 0.12 15.83
N ALA A 16 13.24 -0.86 15.52
CA ALA A 16 12.21 -0.72 14.49
C ALA A 16 11.22 0.41 14.81
N ILE A 17 10.82 0.56 16.08
CA ILE A 17 9.98 1.68 16.53
C ILE A 17 10.71 3.01 16.38
N ALA A 18 11.96 3.09 16.81
CA ALA A 18 12.77 4.30 16.71
C ALA A 18 12.92 4.74 15.24
N LEU A 19 13.20 3.78 14.34
CA LEU A 19 13.25 4.02 12.90
C LEU A 19 11.93 4.54 12.36
N GLN A 20 10.78 3.95 12.74
CA GLN A 20 9.48 4.45 12.30
C GLN A 20 9.23 5.91 12.72
N GLN A 21 9.61 6.27 13.95
CA GLN A 21 9.48 7.65 14.46
C GLN A 21 10.42 8.63 13.75
N GLU A 22 11.64 8.20 13.42
CA GLU A 22 12.60 9.02 12.70
C GLU A 22 12.16 9.25 11.25
N LEU A 23 11.81 8.17 10.54
CA LEU A 23 11.38 8.21 9.15
C LEU A 23 10.08 9.01 8.98
N GLN A 24 9.19 9.00 9.98
CA GLN A 24 7.91 9.71 9.91
C GLN A 24 8.11 11.22 9.76
N LYS A 25 9.20 11.77 10.29
CA LYS A 25 9.55 13.19 10.14
C LYS A 25 10.00 13.55 8.72
N ARG A 26 10.32 12.56 7.89
CA ARG A 26 10.78 12.72 6.50
C ARG A 26 9.63 12.66 5.48
N LEU A 27 8.40 12.38 5.94
CA LEU A 27 7.25 12.30 5.05
C LEU A 27 6.86 13.67 4.51
N ILE A 28 6.67 13.73 3.19
CA ILE A 28 6.07 14.86 2.48
C ILE A 28 4.60 14.52 2.31
N LEU A 29 3.69 15.35 2.85
CA LEU A 29 2.23 15.11 2.84
C LEU A 29 1.48 16.07 1.91
N PHE A 30 2.16 16.53 0.87
CA PHE A 30 1.63 17.36 -0.19
C PHE A 30 2.12 16.82 -1.54
N ASN A 31 1.44 17.20 -2.63
CA ASN A 31 1.77 16.73 -3.97
C ASN A 31 3.18 17.15 -4.40
N SER A 32 3.98 16.17 -4.82
CA SER A 32 5.27 16.44 -5.49
C SER A 32 5.17 16.37 -7.02
N THR A 33 4.02 15.97 -7.56
CA THR A 33 3.71 15.85 -8.99
C THR A 33 2.21 16.07 -9.19
N SER A 34 1.82 16.48 -10.40
CA SER A 34 0.43 16.57 -10.83
C SER A 34 0.05 15.51 -11.87
N ASN A 35 1.01 14.67 -12.29
CA ASN A 35 0.80 13.66 -13.31
C ASN A 35 0.75 12.25 -12.68
N PHE A 36 -0.31 11.50 -12.98
CA PHE A 36 -0.58 10.16 -12.45
C PHE A 36 -1.06 9.24 -13.57
N ASN A 37 -0.26 9.09 -14.63
CA ASN A 37 -0.59 8.28 -15.79
C ASN A 37 -0.38 6.79 -15.51
N LEU A 38 0.70 6.45 -14.81
CA LEU A 38 1.02 5.08 -14.42
C LEU A 38 0.76 4.87 -12.93
N VAL A 39 -0.16 3.98 -12.60
CA VAL A 39 -0.48 3.61 -11.22
C VAL A 39 -0.10 2.16 -10.95
N ALA A 40 0.73 1.92 -9.93
CA ALA A 40 1.03 0.58 -9.48
C ALA A 40 0.13 0.17 -8.31
N GLY A 41 -0.27 -1.10 -8.27
CA GLY A 41 -0.82 -1.76 -7.10
C GLY A 41 0.15 -2.80 -6.59
N ALA A 42 0.32 -2.89 -5.28
CA ALA A 42 1.22 -3.84 -4.64
C ALA A 42 0.54 -4.59 -3.50
N ASP A 43 0.80 -5.89 -3.42
CA ASP A 43 0.31 -6.78 -2.36
C ASP A 43 1.35 -7.84 -2.00
N VAL A 44 1.23 -8.43 -0.80
CA VAL A 44 2.04 -9.55 -0.33
C VAL A 44 1.15 -10.67 0.17
N SER A 45 1.42 -11.88 -0.30
CA SER A 45 0.82 -13.10 0.24
C SER A 45 1.85 -13.94 1.00
N TYR A 46 1.39 -14.59 2.06
CA TYR A 46 2.18 -15.48 2.90
C TYR A 46 1.90 -16.93 2.54
N SER A 47 2.93 -17.78 2.43
CA SER A 47 2.71 -19.23 2.39
C SER A 47 2.10 -19.73 3.70
N LYS A 48 1.22 -20.72 3.60
CA LYS A 48 0.74 -21.48 4.78
C LYS A 48 1.62 -22.69 5.09
N LYS A 49 2.47 -23.09 4.15
CA LYS A 49 3.30 -24.30 4.23
C LYS A 49 4.78 -23.98 4.50
N SER A 50 5.24 -22.77 4.22
CA SER A 50 6.64 -22.36 4.38
C SER A 50 6.77 -20.94 4.97
N SER A 51 8.01 -20.51 5.20
CA SER A 51 8.36 -19.13 5.56
C SER A 51 8.35 -18.16 4.37
N CYS A 52 7.96 -18.61 3.17
CA CYS A 52 7.97 -17.79 1.95
C CYS A 52 6.89 -16.71 1.93
N LEU A 53 7.25 -15.60 1.30
CA LEU A 53 6.44 -14.45 0.96
C LEU A 53 6.42 -14.29 -0.56
N TYR A 54 5.27 -13.92 -1.10
CA TYR A 54 5.07 -13.60 -2.50
C TYR A 54 4.67 -12.15 -2.60
N ALA A 55 5.51 -11.30 -3.20
CA ALA A 55 5.19 -9.90 -3.43
C ALA A 55 4.88 -9.68 -4.92
N GLY A 56 3.75 -9.06 -5.19
CA GLY A 56 3.26 -8.80 -6.54
C GLY A 56 3.08 -7.30 -6.75
N VAL A 57 3.56 -6.81 -7.88
CA VAL A 57 3.37 -5.42 -8.32
C VAL A 57 2.76 -5.43 -9.72
N VAL A 58 1.67 -4.69 -9.89
CA VAL A 58 0.96 -4.57 -11.16
C VAL A 58 0.82 -3.10 -11.51
N VAL A 59 1.37 -2.71 -12.66
CA VAL A 59 1.33 -1.34 -13.18
C VAL A 59 0.20 -1.21 -14.19
N PHE A 60 -0.57 -0.14 -14.06
CA PHE A 60 -1.72 0.19 -14.88
C PHE A 60 -1.57 1.57 -15.52
N GLN A 61 -2.13 1.72 -16.72
CA GLN A 61 -2.34 3.01 -17.36
C GLN A 61 -3.69 3.60 -16.94
N LEU A 62 -3.70 4.86 -16.50
CA LEU A 62 -4.91 5.66 -16.28
C LEU A 62 -5.26 6.50 -17.51
N PRO A 63 -6.56 6.76 -17.77
CA PRO A 63 -7.73 6.28 -17.01
C PRO A 63 -8.26 4.89 -17.43
N GLN A 64 -7.67 4.25 -18.44
CA GLN A 64 -8.24 3.04 -19.08
C GLN A 64 -8.21 1.80 -18.18
N LEU A 65 -7.34 1.78 -17.16
CA LEU A 65 -7.08 0.61 -16.31
C LEU A 65 -6.62 -0.61 -17.12
N GLU A 66 -5.78 -0.37 -18.12
CA GLU A 66 -5.05 -1.40 -18.84
C GLU A 66 -3.75 -1.74 -18.11
N ILE A 67 -3.44 -3.02 -18.01
CA ILE A 67 -2.19 -3.48 -17.38
C ILE A 67 -1.03 -3.22 -18.34
N VAL A 68 -0.03 -2.52 -17.86
CA VAL A 68 1.22 -2.23 -18.58
C VAL A 68 2.29 -3.24 -18.22
N GLU A 69 2.42 -3.59 -16.94
CA GLU A 69 3.47 -4.47 -16.43
C GLU A 69 3.02 -5.25 -15.20
N GLN A 70 3.53 -6.46 -15.02
CA GLN A 70 3.29 -7.29 -13.83
C GLN A 70 4.58 -7.99 -13.43
N VAL A 71 4.92 -7.92 -12.15
CA VAL A 71 6.07 -8.60 -11.55
C VAL A 71 5.60 -9.33 -10.29
N CYS A 72 6.07 -10.56 -10.10
CA CYS A 72 5.89 -11.29 -8.85
C CYS A 72 7.23 -11.89 -8.41
N VAL A 73 7.55 -11.76 -7.13
CA VAL A 73 8.78 -12.27 -6.52
C VAL A 73 8.44 -13.15 -5.33
N GLU A 74 9.09 -14.30 -5.24
CA GLU A 74 9.12 -15.16 -4.06
C GLU A 74 10.39 -14.89 -3.25
N ALA A 75 10.26 -14.76 -1.92
CA ALA A 75 11.41 -14.70 -1.02
C ALA A 75 11.06 -15.20 0.39
N GLU A 76 12.05 -15.71 1.12
CA GLU A 76 11.88 -16.06 2.53
C GLU A 76 11.67 -14.82 3.42
N ALA A 77 10.79 -14.93 4.41
CA ALA A 77 10.60 -13.91 5.42
C ALA A 77 11.83 -13.81 6.34
N SER A 78 12.49 -12.65 6.36
CA SER A 78 13.66 -12.39 7.21
C SER A 78 13.31 -11.75 8.57
N PHE A 79 12.03 -11.47 8.83
CA PHE A 79 11.56 -10.77 10.03
C PHE A 79 10.30 -11.46 10.59
N PRO A 80 10.17 -11.63 11.93
CA PRO A 80 9.01 -12.28 12.53
C PRO A 80 7.72 -11.45 12.38
N TYR A 81 6.56 -12.09 12.54
CA TYR A 81 5.30 -11.35 12.63
C TYR A 81 5.21 -10.58 13.94
N ILE A 82 5.25 -9.25 13.86
CA ILE A 82 5.02 -8.39 15.02
C ILE A 82 3.95 -7.34 14.64
N PRO A 83 2.79 -7.30 15.32
CA PRO A 83 1.77 -6.28 15.09
C PRO A 83 2.35 -4.86 15.11
N GLY A 84 2.04 -4.07 14.08
CA GLY A 84 2.56 -2.70 13.91
C GLY A 84 3.97 -2.58 13.30
N LEU A 85 4.65 -3.71 13.04
CA LEU A 85 5.94 -3.76 12.32
C LEU A 85 5.87 -4.60 11.04
N LEU A 86 4.66 -4.80 10.50
CA LEU A 86 4.42 -5.61 9.30
C LEU A 86 5.31 -5.20 8.13
N THR A 87 5.56 -3.90 7.98
CA THR A 87 6.44 -3.36 6.94
C THR A 87 7.85 -3.95 6.96
N PHE A 88 8.44 -4.20 8.14
CA PHE A 88 9.79 -4.78 8.22
C PHE A 88 9.85 -6.22 7.70
N ARG A 89 8.70 -6.90 7.69
CA ARG A 89 8.56 -8.25 7.14
C ARG A 89 8.28 -8.24 5.64
N GLU A 90 7.46 -7.32 5.15
CA GLU A 90 6.97 -7.31 3.76
C GLU A 90 7.82 -6.49 2.79
N ALA A 91 8.33 -5.35 3.27
CA ALA A 91 9.02 -4.39 2.42
C ALA A 91 10.24 -4.97 1.70
N PRO A 92 11.12 -5.80 2.31
CA PRO A 92 12.24 -6.38 1.58
C PRO A 92 11.83 -7.13 0.31
N THR A 93 10.75 -7.92 0.37
CA THR A 93 10.26 -8.68 -0.79
C THR A 93 9.56 -7.77 -1.81
N LEU A 94 8.79 -6.78 -1.34
CA LEU A 94 8.21 -5.76 -2.22
C LEU A 94 9.28 -4.98 -2.97
N LEU A 95 10.34 -4.53 -2.30
CA LEU A 95 11.44 -3.80 -2.94
C LEU A 95 12.11 -4.64 -4.03
N LYS A 96 12.30 -5.95 -3.82
CA LYS A 96 12.79 -6.85 -4.88
C LYS A 96 11.87 -6.86 -6.10
N ALA A 97 10.55 -6.88 -5.90
CA ALA A 97 9.59 -6.80 -7.00
C ALA A 97 9.66 -5.43 -7.73
N PHE A 98 9.73 -4.32 -7.00
CA PHE A 98 9.93 -2.99 -7.61
C PHE A 98 11.25 -2.87 -8.37
N GLN A 99 12.34 -3.51 -7.90
CA GLN A 99 13.62 -3.50 -8.62
C GLN A 99 13.53 -4.12 -10.02
N GLN A 100 12.66 -5.13 -10.20
CA GLN A 100 12.48 -5.83 -11.48
C GLN A 100 11.58 -5.08 -12.47
N LEU A 101 10.83 -4.06 -12.01
CA LEU A 101 10.03 -3.23 -12.93
C LEU A 101 10.91 -2.51 -13.95
N GLN A 102 10.50 -2.59 -15.20
CA GLN A 102 11.04 -1.83 -16.33
C GLN A 102 10.41 -0.45 -16.44
N THR A 103 9.14 -0.32 -16.05
CA THR A 103 8.45 0.96 -15.96
C THR A 103 8.65 1.62 -14.58
N THR A 104 8.47 2.94 -14.51
CA THR A 104 8.41 3.66 -13.23
C THR A 104 6.99 4.20 -13.05
N PRO A 105 6.21 3.71 -12.08
CA PRO A 105 4.89 4.24 -11.81
C PRO A 105 4.98 5.66 -11.25
N ASP A 106 3.97 6.48 -11.56
CA ASP A 106 3.83 7.83 -11.01
C ASP A 106 3.31 7.81 -9.58
N VAL A 107 2.51 6.80 -9.22
CA VAL A 107 1.96 6.59 -7.88
C VAL A 107 1.75 5.11 -7.59
N VAL A 108 1.90 4.73 -6.32
CA VAL A 108 1.72 3.34 -5.88
C VAL A 108 0.64 3.23 -4.80
N LEU A 109 -0.31 2.32 -5.02
CA LEU A 109 -1.30 1.89 -4.03
C LEU A 109 -0.79 0.63 -3.33
N PHE A 110 -0.85 0.62 -2.01
CA PHE A 110 -0.56 -0.57 -1.18
C PHE A 110 -1.82 -1.06 -0.47
N ASP A 111 -2.02 -2.39 -0.37
CA ASP A 111 -3.05 -2.99 0.49
C ASP A 111 -2.65 -2.88 1.96
N GLY A 112 -2.79 -1.67 2.50
CA GLY A 112 -2.30 -1.33 3.82
C GLY A 112 -2.52 0.13 4.14
N GLN A 113 -1.97 0.57 5.27
CA GLN A 113 -2.10 1.96 5.73
C GLN A 113 -0.88 2.78 5.32
N GLY A 114 -1.07 4.09 5.18
CA GLY A 114 -0.03 5.11 5.19
C GLY A 114 0.06 5.77 6.58
N ILE A 115 -0.27 7.06 6.67
CA ILE A 115 -0.25 7.82 7.93
C ILE A 115 -1.35 7.40 8.92
N ALA A 116 -2.37 6.65 8.49
CA ALA A 116 -3.38 6.04 9.36
C ALA A 116 -2.79 4.83 10.13
N HIS A 117 -1.78 5.11 10.94
CA HIS A 117 -0.99 4.15 11.72
C HIS A 117 -0.66 4.76 13.09
N PRO A 118 -0.51 3.98 14.19
CA PRO A 118 -0.23 4.52 15.53
C PRO A 118 0.96 5.47 15.61
N ARG A 119 1.91 5.31 14.69
CA ARG A 119 3.15 6.09 14.56
C ARG A 119 3.25 6.88 13.24
N GLY A 120 2.16 6.99 12.47
CA GLY A 120 2.16 7.68 11.18
C GLY A 120 3.08 7.05 10.11
N MET A 121 3.44 5.78 10.28
CA MET A 121 4.41 5.05 9.45
C MET A 121 3.88 3.65 9.11
N GLY A 122 2.78 3.60 8.36
CA GLY A 122 2.29 2.37 7.76
C GLY A 122 3.12 1.94 6.54
N LEU A 123 2.75 0.80 5.95
CA LEU A 123 3.41 0.23 4.77
C LEU A 123 3.56 1.25 3.63
N ALA A 124 2.49 1.97 3.28
CA ALA A 124 2.53 2.91 2.16
C ALA A 124 3.49 4.08 2.42
N SER A 125 3.52 4.62 3.65
CA SER A 125 4.41 5.73 4.01
C SER A 125 5.88 5.31 3.99
N HIS A 126 6.18 4.15 4.56
CA HIS A 126 7.54 3.62 4.61
C HIS A 126 8.05 3.28 3.22
N MET A 127 7.24 2.57 2.41
CA MET A 127 7.58 2.26 1.02
C MET A 127 7.71 3.52 0.17
N GLY A 128 6.92 4.58 0.43
CA GLY A 128 7.04 5.84 -0.28
C GLY A 128 8.39 6.53 -0.11
N LEU A 129 8.96 6.47 1.10
CA LEU A 129 10.33 6.97 1.33
C LEU A 129 11.37 6.12 0.60
N LEU A 130 11.25 4.79 0.67
CA LEU A 130 12.20 3.87 0.04
C LEU A 130 12.17 3.94 -1.49
N LEU A 131 10.98 4.05 -2.08
CA LEU A 131 10.80 4.19 -3.53
C LEU A 131 10.98 5.64 -4.00
N ASN A 132 10.95 6.60 -3.09
CA ASN A 132 10.95 8.04 -3.38
C ASN A 132 9.80 8.50 -4.28
N LEU A 133 8.66 7.79 -4.24
CA LEU A 133 7.48 8.01 -5.08
C LEU A 133 6.26 8.45 -4.26
N PRO A 134 5.25 9.07 -4.90
CA PRO A 134 3.91 9.18 -4.36
C PRO A 134 3.33 7.82 -3.99
N THR A 135 2.81 7.68 -2.77
CA THR A 135 2.22 6.43 -2.29
C THR A 135 0.94 6.64 -1.51
N ILE A 136 0.04 5.68 -1.63
CA ILE A 136 -1.29 5.71 -1.01
C ILE A 136 -1.54 4.36 -0.33
N GLY A 137 -1.98 4.40 0.92
CA GLY A 137 -2.54 3.23 1.59
C GLY A 137 -4.02 3.08 1.26
N CYS A 138 -4.44 1.91 0.79
CA CYS A 138 -5.84 1.56 0.53
C CYS A 138 -6.20 0.27 1.28
N ALA A 139 -6.66 0.42 2.52
CA ALA A 139 -6.91 -0.71 3.42
C ALA A 139 -8.38 -1.20 3.40
N LYS A 140 -8.56 -2.45 3.81
CA LYS A 140 -9.87 -3.12 3.96
C LYS A 140 -10.54 -2.90 5.32
N SER A 141 -9.79 -2.43 6.31
CA SER A 141 -10.20 -2.15 7.68
C SER A 141 -9.49 -0.92 8.24
N VAL A 142 -10.04 -0.32 9.28
CA VAL A 142 -9.37 0.75 10.05
C VAL A 142 -8.34 0.15 10.98
N LEU A 143 -7.12 0.69 10.97
CA LEU A 143 -6.08 0.34 11.95
C LEU A 143 -6.10 1.27 13.17
N VAL A 144 -6.28 2.58 12.93
CA VAL A 144 -6.41 3.60 13.98
C VAL A 144 -7.42 4.66 13.58
N GLY A 145 -7.97 5.32 14.59
CA GLY A 145 -8.94 6.39 14.42
C GLY A 145 -10.37 5.89 14.30
N SER A 146 -11.27 6.84 14.11
CA SER A 146 -12.69 6.60 13.92
C SER A 146 -13.23 7.55 12.86
N TYR A 147 -14.38 7.20 12.29
CA TYR A 147 -15.09 8.02 11.32
C TYR A 147 -16.57 8.03 11.69
N SER A 148 -17.26 9.10 11.31
CA SER A 148 -18.70 9.26 11.54
C SER A 148 -19.52 8.33 10.63
N ASN A 149 -20.85 8.46 10.67
CA ASN A 149 -21.71 7.64 9.81
C ASN A 149 -21.41 7.92 8.33
N LEU A 150 -21.04 6.87 7.59
CA LEU A 150 -20.73 6.93 6.16
C LEU A 150 -21.95 6.55 5.33
N GLY A 151 -22.36 7.43 4.41
CA GLY A 151 -23.45 7.17 3.47
C GLY A 151 -23.33 5.84 2.71
N ILE A 152 -24.46 5.26 2.34
CA ILE A 152 -24.52 3.94 1.68
C ILE A 152 -24.20 4.01 0.17
N GLU A 153 -24.26 5.19 -0.42
CA GLU A 153 -24.10 5.42 -1.86
C GLU A 153 -22.62 5.50 -2.27
N LYS A 154 -22.31 4.92 -3.43
CA LYS A 154 -20.97 5.01 -4.05
C LYS A 154 -20.54 6.47 -4.14
N GLY A 155 -19.32 6.76 -3.71
CA GLY A 155 -18.76 8.11 -3.68
C GLY A 155 -18.94 8.81 -2.34
N SER A 156 -19.84 8.34 -1.46
CA SER A 156 -19.91 8.82 -0.08
C SER A 156 -18.55 8.69 0.58
N GLN A 157 -18.13 9.73 1.31
CA GLN A 157 -16.88 9.74 2.03
C GLN A 157 -16.95 10.57 3.30
N VAL A 158 -16.20 10.16 4.32
CA VAL A 158 -16.03 10.90 5.58
C VAL A 158 -14.59 10.84 6.04
N PRO A 159 -14.07 11.88 6.72
CA PRO A 159 -12.71 11.87 7.26
C PRO A 159 -12.56 10.82 8.37
N ILE A 160 -11.36 10.23 8.46
CA ILE A 160 -10.94 9.39 9.58
C ILE A 160 -10.12 10.25 10.53
N MET A 161 -10.60 10.37 11.77
CA MET A 161 -9.96 11.16 12.83
C MET A 161 -9.16 10.27 13.76
N PHE A 162 -7.90 10.64 14.03
CA PHE A 162 -7.06 10.01 15.03
C PHE A 162 -6.21 11.06 15.74
N ARG A 163 -6.32 11.15 17.08
CA ARG A 163 -5.65 12.16 17.91
C ARG A 163 -5.88 13.58 17.37
N ASP A 164 -7.16 13.91 17.13
CA ASP A 164 -7.64 15.21 16.64
C ASP A 164 -7.07 15.64 15.28
N LYS A 165 -6.55 14.68 14.50
CA LYS A 165 -6.04 14.90 13.14
C LYS A 165 -6.76 14.01 12.15
N ILE A 166 -6.99 14.54 10.95
CA ILE A 166 -7.42 13.74 9.79
C ILE A 166 -6.22 12.88 9.37
N VAL A 167 -6.39 11.56 9.39
CA VAL A 167 -5.35 10.59 8.97
C VAL A 167 -5.72 9.84 7.70
N GLY A 168 -6.92 10.06 7.18
CA GLY A 168 -7.41 9.40 5.98
C GLY A 168 -8.88 9.68 5.71
N VAL A 169 -9.44 8.92 4.78
CA VAL A 169 -10.84 8.97 4.35
C VAL A 169 -11.42 7.56 4.31
N ALA A 170 -12.60 7.39 4.89
CA ALA A 170 -13.43 6.21 4.63
C ALA A 170 -14.26 6.50 3.37
N LEU A 171 -14.06 5.70 2.31
CA LEU A 171 -14.71 5.87 1.01
C LEU A 171 -15.65 4.69 0.72
N ARG A 172 -16.89 5.00 0.34
CA ARG A 172 -17.85 4.02 -0.19
C ARG A 172 -17.57 3.79 -1.68
N SER A 173 -16.81 2.74 -2.01
CA SER A 173 -16.45 2.44 -3.40
C SER A 173 -17.57 1.75 -4.20
N ARG A 174 -18.55 1.12 -3.53
CA ARG A 174 -19.80 0.59 -4.12
C ARG A 174 -20.98 0.82 -3.19
N ASN A 175 -22.17 0.88 -3.76
CA ASN A 175 -23.42 0.96 -3.00
C ASN A 175 -23.51 -0.20 -2.01
N ASN A 176 -23.84 0.11 -0.75
CA ASN A 176 -24.18 -0.86 0.30
C ASN A 176 -23.11 -1.95 0.59
N VAL A 177 -21.82 -1.72 0.27
CA VAL A 177 -20.72 -2.62 0.66
C VAL A 177 -19.79 -1.96 1.66
N LYS A 178 -19.06 -2.74 2.46
CA LYS A 178 -18.03 -2.21 3.39
C LYS A 178 -17.11 -1.18 2.69
N PRO A 179 -16.79 -0.06 3.33
CA PRO A 179 -15.94 0.97 2.71
C PRO A 179 -14.49 0.51 2.55
N ILE A 180 -13.72 1.26 1.78
CA ILE A 180 -12.25 1.20 1.78
C ILE A 180 -11.71 2.40 2.54
N PHE A 181 -10.50 2.27 3.09
CA PHE A 181 -9.88 3.28 3.93
C PHE A 181 -8.61 3.78 3.26
N ILE A 182 -8.63 5.06 2.87
CA ILE A 182 -7.57 5.71 2.11
C ILE A 182 -6.74 6.55 3.08
N SER A 183 -5.42 6.40 3.05
CA SER A 183 -4.52 7.27 3.81
C SER A 183 -3.28 7.63 2.98
N ILE A 184 -2.79 8.86 3.17
CA ILE A 184 -1.57 9.34 2.50
C ILE A 184 -0.40 8.45 2.91
N GLY A 185 0.42 8.03 1.95
CA GLY A 185 1.72 7.42 2.20
C GLY A 185 2.82 8.48 2.25
N HIS A 186 3.23 8.96 1.09
CA HIS A 186 4.31 9.93 0.87
C HIS A 186 4.04 10.73 -0.42
N LYS A 187 4.50 11.98 -0.50
CA LYS A 187 4.52 12.85 -1.70
C LYS A 187 3.18 13.09 -2.39
N ILE A 188 2.09 12.98 -1.65
CA ILE A 188 0.74 13.19 -2.13
C ILE A 188 -0.11 13.79 -1.01
N ASP A 189 -1.04 14.68 -1.33
CA ASP A 189 -2.05 15.13 -0.39
C ASP A 189 -3.27 14.19 -0.36
N LEU A 190 -4.17 14.42 0.59
CA LEU A 190 -5.30 13.51 0.83
C LEU A 190 -6.33 13.58 -0.29
N GLU A 191 -6.61 14.78 -0.80
CA GLU A 191 -7.57 15.00 -1.87
C GLU A 191 -7.15 14.26 -3.15
N THR A 192 -5.88 14.43 -3.53
CA THR A 192 -5.29 13.78 -4.69
C THR A 192 -5.22 12.26 -4.50
N ALA A 193 -4.87 11.79 -3.30
CA ALA A 193 -4.88 10.36 -3.00
C ALA A 193 -6.28 9.74 -3.18
N VAL A 194 -7.33 10.43 -2.73
CA VAL A 194 -8.72 9.98 -2.94
C VAL A 194 -9.07 9.96 -4.42
N ALA A 195 -8.74 11.02 -5.17
CA ALA A 195 -9.03 11.10 -6.60
C ALA A 195 -8.33 9.98 -7.39
N VAL A 196 -7.05 9.71 -7.13
CA VAL A 196 -6.30 8.60 -7.76
C VAL A 196 -6.96 7.26 -7.45
N VAL A 197 -7.33 7.01 -6.19
CA VAL A 197 -8.00 5.76 -5.81
C VAL A 197 -9.36 5.63 -6.50
N GLN A 198 -10.13 6.71 -6.62
CA GLN A 198 -11.42 6.72 -7.32
C GLN A 198 -11.26 6.39 -8.81
N SER A 199 -10.26 6.94 -9.48
CA SER A 199 -9.92 6.62 -10.88
C SER A 199 -9.50 5.15 -11.07
N CYS A 200 -9.08 4.48 -10.00
CA CYS A 200 -8.73 3.06 -9.99
C CYS A 200 -9.91 2.12 -9.71
N LEU A 201 -11.14 2.65 -9.50
CA LEU A 201 -12.31 1.83 -9.17
C LEU A 201 -12.98 1.24 -10.42
N GLY A 202 -12.86 -0.07 -10.62
CA GLY A 202 -13.50 -0.80 -11.73
C GLY A 202 -14.94 -1.24 -11.45
N ARG A 203 -15.16 -2.55 -11.28
CA ARG A 203 -16.48 -3.15 -10.90
C ARG A 203 -16.56 -3.62 -9.45
N PHE A 204 -15.43 -3.71 -8.75
CA PHE A 204 -15.33 -4.29 -7.41
C PHE A 204 -15.21 -3.23 -6.30
N ARG A 205 -15.32 -3.67 -5.05
CA ARG A 205 -15.07 -2.86 -3.85
C ARG A 205 -13.62 -2.34 -3.80
N ILE A 206 -12.66 -3.18 -4.17
CA ILE A 206 -11.23 -2.89 -4.09
C ILE A 206 -10.76 -2.31 -5.44
N PRO A 207 -9.90 -1.27 -5.45
CA PRO A 207 -9.33 -0.72 -6.69
C PRO A 207 -8.63 -1.79 -7.53
N GLU A 208 -8.70 -1.67 -8.86
CA GLU A 208 -8.16 -2.67 -9.79
C GLU A 208 -6.65 -2.95 -9.59
N PRO A 209 -5.79 -1.95 -9.33
CA PRO A 209 -4.37 -2.20 -9.06
C PRO A 209 -4.13 -3.14 -7.86
N ILE A 210 -4.75 -2.84 -6.72
CA ILE A 210 -4.64 -3.69 -5.52
C ILE A 210 -5.25 -5.07 -5.77
N ARG A 211 -6.42 -5.12 -6.40
CA ARG A 211 -7.12 -6.38 -6.66
C ARG A 211 -6.32 -7.30 -7.59
N LYS A 212 -5.67 -6.76 -8.62
CA LYS A 212 -4.82 -7.56 -9.52
C LYS A 212 -3.53 -8.00 -8.84
N ALA A 213 -2.89 -7.14 -8.05
CA ALA A 213 -1.73 -7.52 -7.25
C ALA A 213 -2.06 -8.68 -6.30
N HIS A 214 -3.19 -8.59 -5.60
CA HIS A 214 -3.70 -9.67 -4.73
C HIS A 214 -3.94 -10.99 -5.47
N ASN A 215 -4.52 -10.92 -6.67
CA ASN A 215 -4.74 -12.11 -7.48
C ASN A 215 -3.41 -12.72 -7.95
N LEU A 216 -2.47 -11.88 -8.39
CA LEU A 216 -1.16 -12.30 -8.87
C LEU A 216 -0.41 -13.09 -7.79
N VAL A 217 -0.28 -12.52 -6.59
CA VAL A 217 0.45 -13.20 -5.49
C VAL A 217 -0.22 -14.50 -5.05
N ASN A 218 -1.55 -14.57 -5.08
CA ASN A 218 -2.27 -15.79 -4.72
C ASN A 218 -2.11 -16.90 -5.76
N VAL A 219 -2.16 -16.56 -7.05
CA VAL A 219 -1.93 -17.53 -8.13
C VAL A 219 -0.52 -18.07 -8.05
N THR A 220 0.49 -17.20 -7.92
CA THR A 220 1.90 -17.61 -7.82
C THR A 220 2.13 -18.48 -6.58
N ARG A 221 1.62 -18.08 -5.42
CA ARG A 221 1.71 -18.89 -4.20
C ARG A 221 1.08 -20.27 -4.38
N SER A 222 -0.13 -20.35 -4.94
CA SER A 222 -0.82 -21.62 -5.14
C SER A 222 -0.09 -22.54 -6.13
N MET A 223 0.55 -21.99 -7.17
CA MET A 223 1.39 -22.76 -8.09
C MET A 223 2.63 -23.31 -7.38
N SER A 224 3.38 -22.47 -6.66
CA SER A 224 4.56 -22.91 -5.90
C SER A 224 4.20 -23.96 -4.84
N GLU A 225 3.10 -23.78 -4.10
CA GLU A 225 2.65 -24.72 -3.06
C GLU A 225 2.13 -26.06 -3.59
N ASN A 226 1.80 -26.16 -4.88
CA ASN A 226 1.35 -27.38 -5.55
C ASN A 226 2.48 -28.09 -6.31
N SER A 227 3.62 -27.43 -6.50
CA SER A 227 4.84 -28.02 -7.08
C SER A 227 5.78 -28.65 -6.01
N ILE A 228 5.40 -28.55 -4.73
CA ILE A 228 6.06 -29.19 -3.57
C ILE A 228 5.21 -30.37 -3.12
#